data_AF-K2DPE7-F1
#
_entry.id   AF-K2DPE7-F1
#
_cell.length_a   1.000
_cell.length_b   1.000
_cell.length_c   1.000
_cell.angle_alpha   90.00
_cell.angle_beta   90.00
_cell.angle_gamma   90.00
#
_symmetry.space_group_name_H-M   'P 1'
#
loop_
_entity.id
_entity.type
_entity.pdbx_description
1 polymer ?
#
loop_
_entity_poly.entity_id
_entity_poly.type
_entity_poly.pdbx_seq_one_letter_code
_entity_poly.pdbx_strand_id
1 'polypeptide(L)'
;RMMMLLHQFGSGMFIHQTPASLHQITEPFSVADDAHYVRRFHFDDPRGILAQHDPENARVLKSRFMEMWAASHPAASTTRLGL
;
A
#
# COMPACT_ATOMS: atom_id res chain seq x y z
N ARG A 1 1.94 15.91 6.98
CA ARG A 1 0.55 15.63 6.55
C ARG A 1 0.14 14.18 6.83
N MET A 2 0.91 13.16 6.40
CA MET A 2 0.58 11.74 6.67
C MET A 2 0.51 11.37 8.16
N MET A 3 1.45 11.86 8.98
CA MET A 3 1.42 11.62 10.43
C MET A 3 0.19 12.21 11.13
N MET A 4 -0.37 13.32 10.63
CA MET A 4 -1.63 13.87 11.17
C MET A 4 -2.83 12.98 10.86
N LEU A 5 -2.88 12.42 9.65
CA LEU A 5 -3.94 11.48 9.27
C LEU A 5 -3.85 10.19 10.10
N LEU A 6 -2.62 9.68 10.28
CA LEU A 6 -2.39 8.54 11.17
C LEU A 6 -2.81 8.84 12.61
N HIS A 7 -2.62 10.08 13.08
CA HIS A 7 -3.09 10.48 14.40
C HIS A 7 -4.63 10.54 14.49
N GLN A 8 -5.28 11.11 13.47
CA GLN A 8 -6.74 11.27 13.45
C GLN A 8 -7.49 9.94 13.27
N PHE A 9 -6.92 8.99 12.53
CA PHE A 9 -7.54 7.72 12.17
C PHE A 9 -6.73 6.52 12.66
N GLY A 10 -6.04 6.65 13.79
CA GLY A 10 -5.04 5.68 14.27
C GLY A 10 -5.54 4.25 14.49
N SER A 11 -6.84 4.03 14.63
CA SER A 11 -7.45 2.69 14.71
C SER A 11 -7.69 2.03 13.35
N GLY A 12 -7.73 2.80 12.26
CA GLY A 12 -8.03 2.33 10.90
C GLY A 12 -6.89 2.49 9.91
N MET A 13 -5.72 2.97 10.36
CA MET A 13 -4.56 3.21 9.52
C MET A 13 -3.33 2.51 10.08
N PHE A 14 -2.62 1.80 9.20
CA PHE A 14 -1.45 1.01 9.56
C PHE A 14 -0.31 1.35 8.59
N ILE A 15 0.90 1.50 9.12
CA ILE A 15 2.11 1.75 8.33
C ILE A 15 3.12 0.64 8.60
N HIS A 16 3.44 -0.09 7.54
CA HIS A 16 4.37 -1.20 7.55
C HIS A 16 5.59 -0.88 6.71
N GLN A 17 6.74 -1.38 7.13
CA GLN A 17 7.99 -1.29 6.40
C GLN A 17 8.23 -2.57 5.61
N THR A 18 8.45 -2.40 4.31
CA THR A 18 8.85 -3.45 3.40
C THR A 18 10.24 -3.97 3.80
N PRO A 19 10.46 -5.30 3.86
CA PRO A 19 11.77 -5.87 4.16
C PRO A 19 12.74 -5.63 3.02
N ALA A 20 14.05 -5.68 3.32
CA ALA A 20 15.10 -5.46 2.33
C ALA A 20 15.02 -6.39 1.11
N SER A 21 14.56 -7.64 1.32
CA SER A 21 14.33 -8.62 0.25
C SER A 21 13.31 -8.18 -0.81
N LEU A 22 12.42 -7.24 -0.48
CA LEU A 22 11.36 -6.75 -1.35
C LEU A 22 11.61 -5.33 -1.88
N HIS A 23 12.75 -4.70 -1.55
CA HIS A 23 13.09 -3.36 -2.06
C HIS A 23 13.28 -3.29 -3.58
N GLN A 24 13.51 -4.43 -4.23
CA GLN A 24 13.54 -4.54 -5.69
C GLN A 24 12.16 -4.32 -6.35
N ILE A 25 11.06 -4.39 -5.58
CA ILE A 25 9.72 -4.06 -6.06
C ILE A 25 9.61 -2.54 -6.15
N THR A 26 9.61 -2.05 -7.38
CA THR A 26 9.71 -0.62 -7.72
C THR A 26 8.45 -0.08 -8.40
N GLU A 27 7.38 -0.87 -8.40
CA GLU A 27 6.09 -0.53 -8.98
C GLU A 27 5.08 -0.15 -7.88
N PRO A 28 5.01 1.13 -7.47
CA PRO A 28 4.03 1.55 -6.49
C PRO A 28 2.60 1.51 -7.07
N PHE A 29 1.69 0.91 -6.31
CA PHE A 29 0.27 0.83 -6.64
C PHE A 29 -0.62 1.07 -5.43
N SER A 30 -1.90 1.28 -5.67
CA SER A 30 -2.95 1.40 -4.67
C SER A 30 -4.22 0.74 -5.19
N VAL A 31 -4.91 -0.02 -4.33
CA VAL A 31 -6.17 -0.70 -4.66
C VAL A 31 -7.26 -0.22 -3.70
N ALA A 32 -8.49 -0.06 -4.19
CA ALA A 32 -9.65 0.38 -3.42
C ALA A 32 -10.91 -0.38 -3.85
N ASP A 33 -11.76 -0.68 -2.87
CA ASP A 33 -13.12 -1.22 -3.04
C ASP A 33 -13.21 -2.45 -3.96
N ASP A 34 -12.15 -3.27 -3.99
CA ASP A 34 -12.05 -4.50 -4.78
C ASP A 34 -12.29 -4.35 -6.29
N ALA A 35 -12.34 -3.12 -6.84
CA ALA A 35 -12.64 -2.86 -8.25
C ALA A 35 -11.88 -1.67 -8.85
N HIS A 36 -11.17 -0.89 -8.03
CA HIS A 36 -10.48 0.33 -8.45
C HIS A 36 -9.00 0.24 -8.09
N TYR A 37 -8.12 0.70 -8.98
CA TYR A 37 -6.71 0.77 -8.67
C TYR A 37 -5.97 1.86 -9.45
N VAL A 38 -4.84 2.26 -8.88
CA VAL A 38 -3.85 3.14 -9.50
C VAL A 38 -2.50 2.46 -9.47
N ARG A 39 -1.80 2.47 -10.60
CA ARG A 39 -0.38 2.12 -10.68
C ARG A 39 0.40 3.33 -11.17
N ARG A 40 1.41 3.74 -10.41
CA ARG A 40 2.28 4.85 -10.82
C ARG A 40 3.31 4.35 -11.84
N PHE A 41 3.78 5.31 -12.62
CA PHE A 41 4.86 5.18 -13.58
C PHE A 41 6.03 4.37 -13.00
N HIS A 42 6.45 3.35 -13.75
CA HIS A 42 7.68 2.63 -13.48
C HIS A 42 8.76 3.08 -14.48
N PHE A 43 10.03 2.88 -14.17
CA PHE A 43 11.12 3.28 -15.08
C PHE A 43 11.00 2.59 -16.45
N ASP A 44 10.51 1.35 -16.46
CA ASP A 44 10.32 0.55 -17.68
C ASP A 44 8.96 0.74 -18.37
N ASP A 45 7.97 1.35 -17.71
CA ASP A 45 6.68 1.72 -18.35
C ASP A 45 6.27 3.15 -17.92
N PRO A 46 6.39 4.14 -18.84
CA PRO A 46 6.09 5.53 -18.56
C PRO A 46 4.59 5.82 -18.54
N ARG A 47 3.72 4.82 -18.36
CA ARG A 47 2.27 5.00 -18.23
C ARG A 47 1.81 4.75 -16.80
N GLY A 48 1.15 5.75 -16.25
CA GLY A 48 0.35 5.62 -15.04
C GLY A 48 -1.02 5.09 -15.44
N ILE A 49 -1.51 4.09 -14.70
CA ILE A 49 -2.81 3.48 -14.98
C ILE A 49 -3.75 3.86 -13.86
N LEU A 50 -4.92 4.37 -14.22
CA LEU A 50 -6.10 4.46 -13.38
C LEU A 50 -7.15 3.53 -13.99
N ALA A 51 -7.55 2.51 -13.25
CA ALA A 51 -8.59 1.58 -13.66
C ALA A 51 -9.78 1.69 -12.72
N GLN A 52 -10.97 1.61 -13.30
CA GLN A 52 -12.25 1.69 -12.59
C GLN A 52 -13.15 0.54 -13.03
N HIS A 53 -13.92 -0.02 -12.10
CA HIS A 53 -14.80 -1.16 -12.35
C HIS A 53 -14.09 -2.39 -12.94
N ASP A 54 -12.85 -2.63 -12.51
CA ASP A 54 -12.03 -3.77 -12.93
C ASP A 54 -11.72 -4.69 -11.73
N PRO A 55 -12.71 -5.50 -11.30
CA PRO A 55 -12.56 -6.34 -10.12
C PRO A 55 -11.50 -7.42 -10.27
N GLU A 56 -11.25 -7.90 -11.49
CA GLU A 56 -10.30 -8.99 -11.71
C GLU A 56 -8.87 -8.51 -11.52
N ASN A 57 -8.48 -7.39 -12.14
CA ASN A 57 -7.14 -6.83 -11.93
C ASN A 57 -6.97 -6.25 -10.51
N ALA A 58 -8.03 -5.67 -9.93
CA ALA A 58 -8.00 -5.22 -8.54
C ALA A 58 -7.74 -6.40 -7.58
N ARG A 59 -8.35 -7.56 -7.80
CA ARG A 59 -8.12 -8.78 -7.01
C ARG A 59 -6.67 -9.26 -7.09
N VAL A 60 -6.06 -9.23 -8.28
CA VAL A 60 -4.64 -9.58 -8.47
C VAL A 60 -3.74 -8.65 -7.66
N LEU A 61 -3.96 -7.33 -7.74
CA LEU A 61 -3.18 -6.35 -6.99
C LEU A 61 -3.38 -6.48 -5.48
N LYS A 62 -4.61 -6.76 -5.03
CA LYS A 62 -4.91 -7.03 -3.63
C LYS A 62 -4.15 -8.26 -3.13
N SER A 63 -4.11 -9.36 -3.90
CA SER A 63 -3.34 -10.55 -3.53
C SER A 63 -1.86 -10.23 -3.35
N ARG A 64 -1.26 -9.52 -4.33
CA ARG A 64 0.13 -9.08 -4.26
C ARG A 64 0.40 -8.20 -3.04
N PHE A 65 -0.51 -7.27 -2.75
CA PHE A 65 -0.41 -6.43 -1.55
C PHE A 65 -0.43 -7.27 -0.27
N MET A 66 -1.33 -8.25 -0.16
CA MET A 66 -1.42 -9.12 1.02
C MET A 66 -0.17 -9.96 1.23
N GLU A 67 0.46 -10.44 0.15
CA GLU A 67 1.74 -11.15 0.21
C GLU A 67 2.87 -10.23 0.73
N MET A 68 2.96 -9.01 0.19
CA MET A 68 3.91 -8.00 0.66
C MET A 68 3.65 -7.61 2.12
N TRP A 69 2.37 -7.50 2.50
CA TRP A 69 1.95 -7.19 3.86
C TRP A 69 2.36 -8.28 4.85
N ALA A 70 2.15 -9.55 4.49
CA ALA A 70 2.52 -10.69 5.33
C ALA A 70 4.05 -10.75 5.58
N ALA A 71 4.86 -10.31 4.63
CA ALA A 71 6.31 -10.24 4.75
C ALA A 71 6.83 -8.94 5.41
N SER A 72 5.96 -7.96 5.63
CA SER A 72 6.30 -6.64 6.18
C SER A 72 6.31 -6.62 7.70
N HIS A 73 6.92 -5.58 8.27
CA HIS A 73 6.97 -5.39 9.72
C HIS A 73 6.33 -4.04 10.10
N PRO A 74 5.61 -3.94 11.22
CA PRO A 74 5.06 -2.66 11.69
C PRO A 74 6.18 -1.63 11.89
N ALA A 75 6.01 -0.43 11.34
CA ALA A 75 7.09 0.56 11.29
C ALA A 75 6.74 1.90 11.94
N ALA A 76 5.46 2.28 11.93
CA ALA A 76 5.00 3.46 12.65
C ALA A 76 3.67 3.18 13.34
N SER A 77 3.64 3.39 14.65
CA SER A 77 2.42 3.52 15.42
C SER A 77 2.32 4.97 15.90
N THR A 78 1.13 5.58 15.77
CA THR A 78 0.84 6.86 16.43
C THR A 78 0.85 6.72 17.95
N THR A 79 0.66 5.50 18.46
CA THR A 79 0.66 5.23 19.88
C THR A 79 2.09 5.30 20.40
N ARG A 80 2.49 6.44 20.95
CA ARG A 80 3.49 6.42 22.02
C ARG A 80 2.87 5.62 23.15
N LEU A 81 3.20 4.34 23.26
CA LEU A 81 3.09 3.62 24.52
C LEU A 81 4.13 4.25 25.45
N GLY A 82 3.71 5.34 26.10
CA GLY A 82 4.41 6.01 27.16
C GLY A 82 3.35 6.41 28.17
N LEU A 83 3.10 5.48 29.10
CA LEU A 83 2.04 5.45 30.13
C LEU A 83 0.71 4.85 29.66
#